data_AF-M4QLA7-F1
#
_entry.id   AF-M4QLA7-F1
#
_cell.length_a   1.000
_cell.length_b   1.000
_cell.length_c   1.000
_cell.angle_alpha   90.00
_cell.angle_beta   90.00
_cell.angle_gamma   90.00
#
_symmetry.space_group_name_H-M   'P 1'
#
loop_
_entity.id
_entity.type
_entity.pdbx_description
1 polymer ?
#
loop_
_entity_poly.entity_id
_entity_poly.type
_entity_poly.pdbx_seq_one_letter_code
_entity_poly.pdbx_strand_id
1 'polypeptide(L)'
;MKKSIDILKMNIEAGKASPAPPVGPALGVRGLNMMAFCKEFNDLTKDYKAGTIVPTEIHSYEDKSTKVILLSPSCSYFINKLLNVPNVGLYGSKEMDPRIIYHIAKLKQKDLPSHSLLSICKSVSSSAFTLGIKLKKLSR
;
A
#
# COMPACT_ATOMS: atom_id res chain seq x y z
N MET A 1 -1.85 2.04 -27.31
CA MET A 1 -1.44 1.49 -26.00
C MET A 1 0.06 1.68 -25.88
N LYS A 2 0.55 2.55 -24.98
CA LYS A 2 2.00 2.77 -24.82
C LYS A 2 2.60 1.52 -24.18
N LYS A 3 3.57 0.86 -24.84
CA LYS A 3 4.26 -0.31 -24.28
C LYS A 3 5.21 0.16 -23.17
N SER A 4 5.00 -0.33 -21.96
CA SER A 4 5.96 -0.19 -20.86
C SER A 4 7.18 -1.06 -21.14
N ILE A 5 8.37 -0.48 -21.11
CA ILE A 5 9.63 -1.22 -21.31
C ILE A 5 10.03 -1.95 -20.04
N ASP A 6 9.86 -1.30 -18.89
CA ASP A 6 10.32 -1.82 -17.60
C ASP A 6 9.36 -1.40 -16.49
N ILE A 7 9.20 -2.28 -15.50
CA ILE A 7 8.32 -2.10 -14.34
C ILE A 7 9.17 -2.29 -13.09
N LEU A 8 9.46 -1.20 -12.39
CA LEU A 8 10.21 -1.21 -11.14
C LEU A 8 9.23 -1.17 -9.96
N LYS A 9 9.30 -2.17 -9.08
CA LYS A 9 8.50 -2.22 -7.84
C LYS A 9 9.37 -1.84 -6.65
N MET A 10 8.94 -0.86 -5.87
CA MET A 10 9.67 -0.39 -4.69
C MET A 10 8.73 -0.16 -3.53
N ASN A 11 9.23 -0.35 -2.32
CA ASN A 11 8.50 -0.06 -1.09
C ASN A 11 9.14 1.17 -0.44
N ILE A 12 8.38 2.26 -0.31
CA ILE A 12 8.88 3.54 0.19
C ILE A 12 7.99 4.02 1.35
N GLU A 13 8.58 4.62 2.37
CA GLU A 13 7.83 5.27 3.44
C GLU A 13 7.16 6.56 2.94
N ALA A 14 5.85 6.67 3.17
CA ALA A 14 5.06 7.86 2.89
C ALA A 14 5.68 9.12 3.51
N GLY A 15 5.80 10.18 2.70
CA GLY A 15 6.36 11.47 3.08
C GLY A 15 7.88 11.49 3.32
N LYS A 16 8.59 10.37 3.11
CA LYS A 16 10.05 10.27 3.27
C LYS A 16 10.78 9.83 2.00
N ALA A 17 10.18 9.96 0.81
CA ALA A 17 10.93 9.71 -0.41
C ALA A 17 12.06 10.72 -0.54
N SER A 18 13.29 10.21 -0.64
CA SER A 18 14.52 10.97 -0.78
C SER A 18 15.38 10.31 -1.85
N PRO A 19 16.19 11.08 -2.62
CA PRO A 19 17.13 10.54 -3.59
C PRO A 19 18.30 9.76 -2.95
N ALA A 20 18.30 9.57 -1.63
CA ALA A 20 19.26 8.72 -0.93
C ALA A 20 19.18 7.24 -1.39
N PRO A 21 20.25 6.44 -1.18
CA PRO A 21 20.15 4.97 -1.27
C PRO A 21 19.05 4.51 -0.30
N PRO A 22 18.02 3.74 -0.72
CA PRO A 22 17.94 2.78 -1.83
C PRO A 22 17.19 3.25 -3.09
N VAL A 23 16.53 4.41 -3.06
CA VAL A 23 15.68 4.92 -4.15
C VAL A 23 16.49 5.52 -5.29
N GLY A 24 17.51 6.32 -4.94
CA GLY A 24 18.39 7.00 -5.91
C GLY A 24 19.09 6.03 -6.88
N PRO A 25 19.82 5.01 -6.40
CA PRO A 25 20.50 4.05 -7.28
C PRO A 25 19.52 3.26 -8.17
N ALA A 26 18.38 2.83 -7.64
CA ALA A 26 17.42 2.00 -8.38
C ALA A 26 16.76 2.74 -9.56
N LEU A 27 16.51 4.04 -9.39
CA LEU A 27 15.98 4.94 -10.42
C LEU A 27 17.08 5.44 -11.38
N GLY A 28 18.28 5.70 -10.86
CA GLY A 28 19.40 6.23 -11.62
C GLY A 28 19.94 5.29 -12.69
N VAL A 29 20.01 3.97 -12.39
CA VAL A 29 20.41 2.95 -13.38
C VAL A 29 19.48 2.95 -14.60
N ARG A 30 18.24 3.39 -14.44
CA ARG A 30 17.21 3.45 -15.49
C ARG A 30 17.07 4.81 -16.16
N GLY A 31 17.88 5.79 -15.76
CA GLY A 31 17.83 7.15 -16.31
C GLY A 31 16.56 7.92 -15.98
N LEU A 32 15.86 7.57 -14.88
CA LEU A 32 14.62 8.21 -14.46
C LEU A 32 14.89 9.44 -13.59
N ASN A 33 14.02 10.45 -13.67
CA ASN A 33 14.19 11.69 -12.91
C ASN A 33 13.83 11.50 -11.42
N MET A 34 14.85 11.28 -10.60
CA MET A 34 14.71 10.98 -9.16
C MET A 34 14.03 12.10 -8.37
N MET A 35 14.35 13.36 -8.68
CA MET A 35 13.85 14.51 -7.93
C MET A 35 12.37 14.75 -8.23
N ALA A 36 11.97 14.61 -9.49
CA ALA A 36 10.57 14.65 -9.90
C ALA A 36 9.77 13.53 -9.22
N PHE A 37 10.30 12.31 -9.22
CA PHE A 37 9.69 11.17 -8.53
C PHE A 37 9.51 11.41 -7.03
N CYS A 38 10.56 11.86 -6.32
CA CYS A 38 10.48 12.09 -4.88
C CYS A 38 9.44 13.15 -4.53
N LYS A 39 9.32 14.20 -5.35
CA LYS A 39 8.32 15.26 -5.15
C LYS A 39 6.90 14.75 -5.39
N GLU A 40 6.67 14.10 -6.53
CA GLU A 40 5.36 13.55 -6.88
C GLU A 40 4.90 12.48 -5.88
N PHE A 41 5.80 11.58 -5.46
CA PHE A 41 5.53 10.59 -4.44
C PHE A 41 5.19 11.23 -3.09
N ASN A 42 5.97 12.21 -2.64
CA ASN A 42 5.69 12.89 -1.38
C ASN A 42 4.37 13.67 -1.44
N ASP A 43 4.07 14.33 -2.55
CA ASP A 43 2.81 15.06 -2.75
C ASP A 43 1.59 14.13 -2.70
N LEU A 44 1.64 13.01 -3.42
CA LEU A 44 0.57 12.00 -3.40
C LEU A 44 0.47 11.25 -2.07
N THR A 45 1.58 11.15 -1.32
CA THR A 45 1.60 10.47 -0.02
C THR A 45 1.34 11.36 1.19
N LYS A 46 1.10 12.65 0.99
CA LYS A 46 0.74 13.61 2.06
C LYS A 46 -0.49 13.19 2.87
N ASP A 47 -1.45 12.53 2.25
CA ASP A 47 -2.68 12.07 2.91
C ASP A 47 -2.47 10.79 3.74
N TYR A 48 -1.37 10.07 3.50
CA TYR A 48 -1.00 8.91 4.28
C TYR A 48 -0.19 9.32 5.52
N LYS A 49 -0.27 8.52 6.58
CA LYS A 49 0.49 8.78 7.81
C LYS A 49 1.98 8.64 7.49
N ALA A 50 2.79 9.61 7.90
CA ALA A 50 4.24 9.57 7.69
C ALA A 50 4.83 8.27 8.26
N GLY A 51 5.69 7.61 7.49
CA GLY A 51 6.27 6.29 7.85
C GLY A 51 5.45 5.07 7.44
N THR A 52 4.33 5.26 6.73
CA THR A 52 3.60 4.13 6.13
C THR A 52 4.36 3.58 4.95
N ILE A 53 4.64 2.27 4.92
CA ILE A 53 5.23 1.64 3.74
C ILE A 53 4.18 1.58 2.62
N VAL A 54 4.41 2.34 1.56
CA VAL A 54 3.57 2.40 0.37
C VAL A 54 4.27 1.65 -0.77
N PRO A 55 3.69 0.55 -1.26
CA PRO A 55 4.18 -0.11 -2.45
C PRO A 55 3.95 0.77 -3.68
N THR A 56 4.99 0.96 -4.48
CA THR A 56 5.00 1.85 -5.64
C THR A 56 5.51 1.10 -6.85
N GLU A 57 4.80 1.22 -7.96
CA GLU A 57 5.24 0.73 -9.26
C GLU A 57 5.60 1.91 -10.16
N ILE A 58 6.80 1.87 -10.73
CA ILE A 58 7.28 2.87 -11.66
C ILE A 58 7.35 2.19 -13.03
N HIS A 59 6.52 2.68 -13.95
CA HIS A 59 6.42 2.18 -15.31
C HIS A 59 7.20 3.13 -16.21
N SER A 60 8.25 2.66 -16.87
CA SER A 60 9.00 3.44 -17.85
C SER A 60 8.57 3.09 -19.27
N TYR A 61 8.35 4.12 -20.10
CA TYR A 61 7.96 3.99 -21.49
C TYR A 61 9.10 4.39 -22.44
N GLU A 62 9.00 3.99 -23.71
CA GLU A 62 10.01 4.25 -24.76
C GLU A 62 10.28 5.73 -25.02
N ASP A 63 9.30 6.60 -24.74
CA ASP A 63 9.40 8.06 -24.85
C ASP A 63 10.14 8.71 -23.66
N LYS A 64 10.81 7.91 -22.81
CA LYS A 64 11.40 8.32 -21.53
C LYS A 64 10.38 8.86 -20.53
N SER A 65 9.08 8.71 -20.80
CA SER A 65 8.06 9.08 -19.83
C SER A 65 8.00 8.04 -18.72
N THR A 66 7.77 8.51 -17.50
CA THR A 66 7.65 7.68 -16.31
C THR A 66 6.27 7.86 -15.73
N LYS A 67 5.58 6.76 -15.48
CA LYS A 67 4.31 6.77 -14.75
C LYS A 67 4.51 6.13 -13.39
N VAL A 68 4.25 6.92 -12.36
CA VAL A 68 4.26 6.48 -10.97
C VAL A 68 2.86 6.00 -10.63
N ILE A 69 2.75 4.74 -10.21
CA ILE A 69 1.51 4.15 -9.74
C ILE A 69 1.70 3.81 -8.26
N LEU A 70 0.96 4.50 -7.41
CA LEU A 70 0.88 4.18 -5.99
C LEU A 70 -0.14 3.08 -5.79
N LEU A 71 0.26 2.02 -5.12
CA LEU A 71 -0.65 0.99 -4.66
C LEU A 71 -1.07 1.33 -3.22
N SER A 72 -2.30 0.98 -2.85
CA SER A 72 -2.69 1.13 -1.45
C SER A 72 -1.73 0.41 -0.51
N PRO A 73 -1.43 1.01 0.65
CA PRO A 73 -0.61 0.38 1.67
C PRO A 73 -1.23 -0.94 2.17
N SER A 74 -0.42 -1.71 2.92
CA SER A 74 -0.81 -3.04 3.39
C SER A 74 -2.14 -3.01 4.17
N CYS A 75 -2.93 -4.10 4.08
CA CYS A 75 -4.16 -4.22 4.86
C CYS A 75 -3.89 -4.04 6.35
N SER A 76 -2.74 -4.56 6.81
CA SER A 76 -2.25 -4.42 8.18
C SER A 76 -2.11 -2.96 8.62
N TYR A 77 -1.68 -2.07 7.73
CA TYR A 77 -1.60 -0.65 8.05
C TYR A 77 -2.97 -0.03 8.31
N PHE A 78 -3.98 -0.30 7.45
CA PHE A 78 -5.33 0.22 7.66
C PHE A 78 -5.97 -0.31 8.95
N ILE A 79 -5.74 -1.60 9.24
CA ILE A 79 -6.21 -2.24 10.46
C ILE A 79 -5.56 -1.60 11.69
N ASN A 80 -4.24 -1.42 11.69
CA ASN A 80 -3.50 -0.78 12.78
C ASN A 80 -3.90 0.69 12.97
N LYS A 81 -4.19 1.41 11.88
CA LYS A 81 -4.67 2.80 11.93
C LYS A 81 -6.04 2.92 12.58
N LEU A 82 -6.96 1.98 12.30
CA LEU A 82 -8.32 2.02 12.84
C LEU A 82 -8.41 1.53 14.28
N LEU A 83 -7.60 0.53 14.66
CA LEU A 83 -7.64 -0.08 15.98
C LEU A 83 -6.60 0.49 16.97
N ASN A 84 -5.69 1.36 16.49
CA ASN A 84 -4.57 1.93 17.25
C ASN A 84 -3.82 0.86 18.08
N VAL A 85 -3.61 -0.33 17.52
CA VAL A 85 -2.89 -1.41 18.20
C VAL A 85 -1.46 -1.47 17.68
N PRO A 86 -0.44 -1.52 18.55
CA PRO A 86 0.86 -2.02 18.15
C PRO A 86 0.73 -3.49 17.71
N ASN A 87 1.60 -3.94 16.79
CA ASN A 87 1.62 -5.34 16.33
C ASN A 87 1.80 -6.29 17.53
N VAL A 88 0.71 -6.88 18.02
CA VAL A 88 0.69 -7.80 19.17
C VAL A 88 0.89 -9.27 18.77
N GLY A 89 1.12 -9.54 17.47
CA GLY A 89 1.30 -10.89 16.94
C GLY A 89 0.05 -11.76 17.12
N LEU A 90 0.22 -13.09 17.08
CA LEU A 90 -0.88 -14.07 17.14
C LEU A 90 -1.69 -14.07 18.45
N TYR A 91 -1.25 -13.33 19.48
CA TYR A 91 -1.86 -13.30 20.82
C TYR A 91 -2.68 -12.04 21.11
N GLY A 92 -3.13 -11.32 20.07
CA GLY A 92 -4.07 -10.24 20.25
C GLY A 92 -5.45 -10.74 20.72
N SER A 93 -6.06 -10.00 21.65
CA SER A 93 -7.42 -10.24 22.15
C SER A 93 -8.39 -9.14 21.72
N LYS A 94 -8.04 -8.35 20.71
CA LYS A 94 -8.90 -7.27 20.20
C LYS A 94 -9.85 -7.81 19.15
N GLU A 95 -11.10 -7.37 19.26
CA GLU A 95 -12.13 -7.66 18.28
C GLU A 95 -12.30 -6.51 17.29
N MET A 96 -12.55 -6.84 16.02
CA MET A 96 -12.87 -5.87 14.98
C MET A 96 -14.26 -6.16 14.41
N ASP A 97 -15.02 -5.09 14.16
CA ASP A 97 -16.31 -5.18 13.48
C ASP A 97 -16.10 -5.55 12.00
N PRO A 98 -16.79 -6.57 11.46
CA PRO A 98 -16.70 -6.94 10.04
C PRO A 98 -17.06 -5.80 9.07
N ARG A 99 -17.78 -4.76 9.50
CA ARG A 99 -18.04 -3.56 8.68
C ARG A 99 -16.75 -2.83 8.29
N ILE A 100 -15.75 -2.84 9.17
CA ILE A 100 -14.44 -2.24 8.92
C ILE A 100 -13.71 -2.98 7.81
N ILE A 101 -13.77 -4.32 7.80
CA ILE A 101 -13.20 -5.14 6.72
C ILE A 101 -13.79 -4.73 5.38
N TYR A 102 -15.12 -4.58 5.32
CA TYR A 102 -15.80 -4.19 4.09
C TYR A 102 -15.36 -2.81 3.59
N HIS A 103 -15.15 -1.84 4.49
CA HIS A 103 -14.63 -0.52 4.12
C HIS A 103 -13.20 -0.58 3.58
N ILE A 104 -12.31 -1.31 4.25
CA ILE A 104 -10.92 -1.52 3.78
C ILE A 104 -10.92 -2.24 2.44
N ALA A 105 -11.77 -3.26 2.26
CA ALA A 105 -11.87 -4.01 1.02
C ALA A 105 -12.36 -3.14 -0.14
N LYS A 106 -13.34 -2.26 0.08
CA LYS A 106 -13.79 -1.28 -0.93
C LYS A 106 -12.69 -0.30 -1.34
N LEU A 107 -11.91 0.19 -0.37
CA LEU A 107 -10.77 1.06 -0.68
C LEU A 107 -9.75 0.33 -1.56
N LYS A 108 -9.38 -0.89 -1.16
CA LYS A 108 -8.39 -1.71 -1.87
C LYS A 108 -8.88 -2.25 -3.22
N GLN A 109 -10.19 -2.38 -3.41
CA GLN A 109 -10.79 -2.78 -4.69
C GLN A 109 -10.56 -1.75 -5.80
N LYS A 110 -10.37 -0.47 -5.46
CA LYS A 110 -10.01 0.55 -6.46
C LYS A 110 -8.68 0.25 -7.14
N ASP A 111 -7.74 -0.35 -6.40
CA ASP A 111 -6.41 -0.69 -6.94
C ASP A 111 -6.37 -2.08 -7.57
N LEU A 112 -7.26 -2.98 -7.12
CA LEU A 112 -7.38 -4.35 -7.64
C LEU A 112 -8.77 -4.57 -8.27
N PRO A 113 -9.07 -3.93 -9.42
CA PRO A 113 -10.37 -4.07 -10.09
C PRO A 113 -10.65 -5.51 -10.54
N SER A 114 -9.60 -6.31 -10.76
CA SER A 114 -9.71 -7.70 -11.24
C SER A 114 -10.18 -8.69 -10.17
N HIS A 115 -10.19 -8.32 -8.88
CA HIS A 115 -10.55 -9.22 -7.80
C HIS A 115 -11.96 -8.96 -7.27
N SER A 116 -12.70 -10.03 -6.99
CA SER A 116 -14.00 -9.95 -6.35
C SER A 116 -13.89 -9.38 -4.94
N LEU A 117 -14.88 -8.59 -4.52
CA LEU A 117 -14.92 -7.98 -3.19
C LEU A 117 -14.78 -9.02 -2.07
N LEU A 118 -15.36 -10.20 -2.26
CA LEU A 118 -15.26 -11.33 -1.33
C LEU A 118 -13.81 -11.81 -1.16
N SER A 119 -13.04 -11.90 -2.26
CA SER A 119 -11.63 -12.31 -2.20
C SER A 119 -10.79 -11.29 -1.42
N ILE A 120 -11.02 -10.00 -1.69
CA ILE A 120 -10.34 -8.91 -0.98
C ILE A 120 -10.71 -8.92 0.51
N CYS A 121 -11.98 -9.10 0.85
CA CYS A 121 -12.43 -9.26 2.24
C CYS A 121 -11.73 -10.43 2.94
N LYS A 122 -11.58 -11.58 2.26
CA LYS A 122 -10.83 -12.73 2.80
C LYS A 122 -9.39 -12.36 3.07
N SER A 123 -8.69 -11.72 2.13
CA SER A 123 -7.29 -11.29 2.32
C SER A 123 -7.13 -10.30 3.49
N VAL A 124 -8.07 -9.36 3.64
CA VAL A 124 -8.09 -8.42 4.78
C VAL A 124 -8.34 -9.17 6.09
N SER A 125 -9.25 -10.14 6.12
CA SER A 125 -9.51 -10.97 7.30
C SER A 125 -8.30 -11.80 7.72
N SER A 126 -7.58 -12.38 6.77
CA SER A 126 -6.34 -13.12 7.04
C SER A 126 -5.26 -12.21 7.60
N SER A 127 -5.16 -10.98 7.09
CA SER A 127 -4.24 -9.96 7.63
C SER A 127 -4.60 -9.59 9.08
N ALA A 128 -5.89 -9.43 9.38
CA ALA A 128 -6.36 -9.20 10.75
C ALA A 128 -6.02 -10.38 11.68
N PHE A 129 -6.18 -11.61 11.20
CA PHE A 129 -5.83 -12.81 11.95
C PHE A 129 -4.33 -12.89 12.28
N THR A 130 -3.44 -12.57 11.33
CA THR A 130 -1.99 -12.52 11.58
C THR A 130 -1.58 -11.44 12.59
N LEU A 131 -2.41 -10.41 12.76
CA LEU A 131 -2.23 -9.36 13.76
C LEU A 131 -2.86 -9.70 15.13
N GLY A 132 -3.44 -10.90 15.28
CA GLY A 132 -4.13 -11.31 16.50
C GLY A 132 -5.46 -10.61 16.71
N ILE A 133 -6.12 -10.16 15.64
CA ILE A 133 -7.42 -9.50 15.74
C ILE A 133 -8.50 -10.52 15.42
N LYS A 134 -9.41 -10.75 16.36
CA LYS A 134 -10.57 -11.61 16.17
C LYS A 134 -11.70 -10.83 15.51
N LEU A 135 -12.47 -11.49 14.65
CA LEU A 135 -13.68 -10.88 14.13
C LEU A 135 -14.80 -11.06 15.13
N LYS A 136 -15.45 -9.95 15.47
CA LYS A 136 -16.64 -9.99 16.30
C LYS A 136 -17.68 -10.84 15.59
N LYS A 137 -18.10 -11.94 16.21
CA LYS A 137 -19.24 -12.70 15.72
C LYS A 137 -20.45 -11.75 15.81
N LEU A 138 -21.10 -11.46 14.68
CA LEU A 138 -22.44 -10.89 14.75
C LEU A 138 -23.31 -11.96 15.41
N SER A 139 -23.64 -11.77 16.69
CA SER A 139 -24.77 -12.48 17.27
C SER A 139 -25.98 -12.08 16.46
N ARG A 140 -26.67 -13.09 15.92
CA ARG A 140 -28.03 -12.94 15.42
C ARG A 140 -28.96 -12.55 16.56
#